data_AF-H2Y231-F1
#
_entry.id   AF-H2Y231-F1
#
_cell.length_a   1.000
_cell.length_b   1.000
_cell.length_c   1.000
_cell.angle_alpha   90.00
_cell.angle_beta   90.00
_cell.angle_gamma   90.00
#
_symmetry.space_group_name_H-M   'P 1'
#
loop_
_entity.id
_entity.type
_entity.pdbx_description
1 polymer ?
#
loop_
_entity_poly.entity_id
_entity_poly.type
_entity_poly.pdbx_seq_one_letter_code
_entity_poly.pdbx_strand_id
1 'polypeptide(L)'
;MEWRSEVTNMHPGEEKRILAKQTFEGLLFSTNNILPLTKQLLHYIDGVPLGNLTQDCLEAMFGNLRQYMHRNTNPDISQVGYGINALSKRRIISKIKGGNTTGSHGAINAWTKVCNDPLGKRKKKT
;
A
#
# COMPACT_ATOMS: atom_id res chain seq x y z
N MET A 1 -7.11 0.46 -37.58
CA MET A 1 -6.96 -0.77 -36.79
C MET A 1 -8.27 -1.06 -36.09
N GLU A 2 -9.05 -2.02 -36.61
CA GLU A 2 -10.26 -2.48 -35.94
C GLU A 2 -9.89 -3.47 -34.85
N TRP A 3 -9.67 -2.97 -33.64
CA TRP A 3 -9.37 -3.80 -32.47
C TRP A 3 -10.36 -4.96 -32.26
N ARG A 4 -11.60 -4.83 -32.76
CA ARG A 4 -12.63 -5.87 -32.69
C ARG A 4 -12.27 -7.13 -33.48
N SER A 5 -11.69 -7.00 -34.68
CA SER A 5 -11.32 -8.16 -35.50
C SER A 5 -10.09 -8.87 -34.95
N GLU A 6 -9.12 -8.10 -34.46
CA GLU A 6 -7.88 -8.61 -33.86
C GLU A 6 -8.15 -9.37 -32.55
N VAL A 7 -9.00 -8.81 -31.67
CA VAL A 7 -9.48 -9.47 -30.45
C VAL A 7 -10.29 -10.72 -30.76
N THR A 8 -11.06 -10.74 -31.86
CA THR A 8 -11.85 -11.91 -32.26
C THR A 8 -10.96 -13.07 -32.71
N ASN A 9 -9.89 -12.77 -33.46
CA ASN A 9 -9.05 -13.75 -34.13
C ASN A 9 -7.91 -14.33 -33.28
N MET A 10 -7.33 -13.58 -32.33
CA MET A 10 -6.17 -14.07 -31.58
C MET A 10 -6.51 -15.15 -30.53
N HIS A 11 -7.75 -15.18 -30.01
CA HIS A 11 -8.17 -16.12 -28.96
C HIS A 11 -9.64 -16.55 -29.16
N PRO A 12 -9.94 -17.54 -30.02
CA PRO A 12 -11.29 -18.04 -30.23
C PRO A 12 -11.73 -18.92 -29.04
N GLY A 13 -12.89 -18.62 -28.44
CA GLY A 13 -13.51 -19.43 -27.37
C GLY A 13 -13.27 -18.94 -25.94
N GLU A 14 -12.50 -17.88 -25.73
CA GLU A 14 -12.27 -17.28 -24.40
C GLU A 14 -13.28 -16.15 -24.10
N GLU A 15 -13.73 -16.05 -22.85
CA GLU A 15 -14.53 -14.91 -22.37
C GLU A 15 -13.69 -13.63 -22.40
N LYS A 16 -13.95 -12.78 -23.39
CA LYS A 16 -13.22 -11.53 -23.60
C LYS A 16 -13.71 -10.46 -22.65
N ARG A 17 -12.92 -10.14 -21.63
CA ARG A 17 -13.16 -8.97 -20.76
C ARG A 17 -12.66 -7.71 -21.46
N ILE A 18 -13.56 -6.77 -21.70
CA ILE A 18 -13.21 -5.45 -22.23
C ILE A 18 -12.48 -4.69 -21.14
N LEU A 19 -11.20 -4.40 -21.35
CA LEU A 19 -10.43 -3.51 -20.50
C LEU A 19 -10.52 -2.08 -21.08
N ALA A 20 -10.76 -1.08 -20.23
CA ALA A 20 -10.70 0.31 -20.66
C ALA A 20 -9.29 0.61 -21.20
N LYS A 21 -9.20 1.38 -22.29
CA LYS A 21 -7.93 1.69 -22.97
C LYS A 21 -6.87 2.23 -21.99
N GLN A 22 -7.27 3.14 -21.12
CA GLN A 22 -6.38 3.75 -20.11
C GLN A 22 -5.82 2.69 -19.14
N THR A 23 -6.65 1.74 -18.73
CA THR A 23 -6.21 0.65 -17.84
C THR A 23 -5.28 -0.31 -18.57
N PHE A 24 -5.52 -0.59 -19.84
CA PHE A 24 -4.63 -1.41 -20.67
C PHE A 24 -3.25 -0.74 -20.85
N GLU A 25 -3.24 0.55 -21.20
CA GLU A 25 -1.99 1.32 -21.33
C GLU A 25 -1.21 1.39 -20.02
N GLY A 26 -1.91 1.61 -18.89
CA GLY A 26 -1.31 1.60 -17.56
C GLY A 26 -0.73 0.23 -17.18
N LEU A 27 -1.39 -0.86 -17.55
CA LEU A 27 -0.91 -2.23 -17.31
C LEU A 27 0.34 -2.53 -18.15
N LEU A 28 0.33 -2.16 -19.43
CA LEU A 28 1.46 -2.32 -20.33
C LEU A 28 2.67 -1.53 -19.83
N PHE A 29 2.45 -0.26 -19.47
CA PHE A 29 3.49 0.60 -18.88
C PHE A 29 4.04 0.01 -17.58
N SER A 30 3.17 -0.41 -16.65
CA SER A 30 3.59 -0.97 -15.37
C SER A 30 4.41 -2.24 -15.55
N THR A 31 3.98 -3.15 -16.42
CA THR A 31 4.67 -4.42 -16.69
C THR A 31 6.05 -4.18 -17.31
N ASN A 32 6.12 -3.30 -18.31
CA ASN A 32 7.38 -3.00 -19.01
C ASN A 32 8.40 -2.26 -18.14
N ASN A 33 7.97 -1.53 -17.11
CA ASN A 33 8.88 -0.81 -16.21
C ASN A 33 9.23 -1.59 -14.95
N ILE A 34 8.27 -2.31 -14.35
CA ILE A 34 8.51 -3.02 -13.08
C ILE A 34 9.47 -4.20 -13.26
N LEU A 35 9.42 -4.87 -14.41
CA LEU A 35 10.26 -6.02 -14.71
C LEU A 35 11.76 -5.65 -14.82
N PRO A 36 12.18 -4.67 -15.64
CA PRO A 36 13.58 -4.24 -15.67
C PRO A 36 14.03 -3.61 -14.35
N LEU A 37 13.18 -2.82 -13.69
CA LEU A 37 13.51 -2.26 -12.37
C LEU A 37 13.78 -3.35 -11.34
N THR A 38 12.93 -4.37 -11.28
CA THR A 38 13.10 -5.50 -10.35
C THR A 38 14.39 -6.25 -10.64
N LYS A 39 14.68 -6.54 -11.91
CA LYS A 39 15.96 -7.16 -12.31
C LYS A 39 17.16 -6.32 -11.87
N GLN A 40 17.09 -5.00 -12.07
CA GLN A 40 18.17 -4.09 -11.66
C GLN A 40 18.36 -4.08 -10.14
N LEU A 41 17.27 -4.03 -9.37
CA LEU A 41 17.34 -4.03 -7.90
C LEU A 41 17.87 -5.35 -7.35
N LEU A 42 17.52 -6.50 -7.94
CA LEU A 42 18.01 -7.81 -7.52
C LEU A 42 19.54 -7.98 -7.65
N HIS A 43 20.23 -7.10 -8.37
CA HIS A 43 21.70 -7.08 -8.36
C HIS A 43 22.28 -6.54 -7.04
N TYR A 44 21.51 -5.79 -6.25
CA TYR A 44 21.96 -5.12 -5.03
C TYR A 44 21.27 -5.63 -3.76
N ILE A 45 20.08 -6.23 -3.87
CA ILE A 45 19.29 -6.73 -2.74
C ILE A 45 18.75 -8.13 -3.02
N ASP A 46 18.64 -8.96 -1.98
CA ASP A 46 18.23 -10.38 -2.09
C ASP A 46 16.77 -10.58 -2.51
N GLY A 47 15.95 -9.54 -2.42
CA GLY A 47 14.54 -9.59 -2.80
C GLY A 47 13.92 -8.20 -2.93
N VAL A 48 13.01 -8.05 -3.88
CA VAL A 48 12.31 -6.79 -4.14
C VAL A 48 10.86 -6.89 -3.66
N PRO A 49 10.46 -6.17 -2.59
CA PRO A 49 9.08 -6.16 -2.14
C PRO A 49 8.22 -5.28 -3.07
N LEU A 50 7.63 -5.90 -4.10
CA LEU A 50 6.82 -5.19 -5.10
C LEU A 50 5.63 -4.43 -4.50
N GLY A 51 5.11 -4.89 -3.34
CA GLY A 51 4.05 -4.20 -2.61
C GLY A 51 4.43 -2.76 -2.18
N ASN A 52 5.72 -2.47 -2.03
CA ASN A 52 6.20 -1.13 -1.68
C ASN A 52 6.31 -0.19 -2.89
N LEU A 53 6.17 -0.71 -4.12
CA LEU A 53 6.18 0.09 -5.35
C LEU A 53 4.77 0.58 -5.74
N THR A 54 3.82 0.43 -4.83
CA THR A 54 2.42 0.84 -4.99
C THR A 54 2.15 2.17 -4.28
N GLN A 55 0.96 2.73 -4.51
CA GLN A 55 0.52 3.95 -3.83
C GLN A 55 -0.14 3.67 -2.46
N ASP A 56 -0.22 2.41 -2.03
CA ASP A 56 -0.92 1.98 -0.80
C ASP A 56 -0.43 2.74 0.44
N CYS A 57 0.87 3.03 0.52
CA CYS A 57 1.46 3.82 1.61
C CYS A 57 0.88 5.25 1.67
N LEU A 58 0.63 5.87 0.52
CA LEU A 58 0.02 7.20 0.43
C LEU A 58 -1.47 7.13 0.78
N GLU A 59 -2.18 6.12 0.28
CA GLU A 59 -3.60 5.91 0.60
C GLU A 59 -3.82 5.70 2.09
N ALA A 60 -2.97 4.89 2.74
CA ALA A 60 -2.98 4.70 4.17
C ALA A 60 -2.71 6.01 4.93
N MET A 61 -1.79 6.84 4.45
CA MET A 61 -1.52 8.15 5.03
C MET A 61 -2.74 9.08 4.93
N PHE A 62 -3.41 9.13 3.78
CA PHE A 62 -4.65 9.91 3.61
C PHE A 62 -5.81 9.35 4.45
N GLY A 63 -5.91 8.02 4.58
CA GLY A 63 -6.86 7.37 5.49
C GLY A 63 -6.65 7.80 6.94
N ASN A 64 -5.41 7.75 7.42
CA ASN A 64 -5.05 8.20 8.77
C ASN A 64 -5.34 9.69 8.98
N LEU A 65 -5.06 10.52 7.97
CA LEU A 65 -5.36 11.94 8.01
C LEU A 65 -6.87 12.18 8.17
N ARG A 66 -7.71 11.51 7.37
CA ARG A 66 -9.18 11.60 7.48
C ARG A 66 -9.68 11.09 8.83
N GLN A 67 -9.15 9.98 9.34
CA GLN A 67 -9.49 9.46 10.66
C GLN A 67 -9.17 10.46 11.78
N TYR A 68 -8.03 11.16 11.67
CA TYR A 68 -7.62 12.18 12.64
C TYR A 68 -8.55 13.39 12.66
N MET A 69 -9.16 13.73 11.53
CA MET A 69 -10.12 14.83 11.41
C MET A 69 -11.55 14.42 11.77
N HIS A 70 -11.73 13.19 12.28
CA HIS A 70 -12.98 12.63 12.77
C HIS A 70 -14.14 12.77 11.76
N ARG A 71 -15.00 13.77 11.96
CA ARG A 71 -16.21 14.00 11.17
C ARG A 71 -15.95 14.81 9.89
N ASN A 72 -14.77 15.41 9.75
CA ASN A 72 -14.42 16.18 8.56
C ASN A 72 -13.76 15.26 7.51
N THR A 73 -14.59 14.64 6.68
CA THR A 73 -14.16 13.70 5.63
C THR A 73 -13.60 14.40 4.39
N ASN A 74 -13.88 15.70 4.20
CA ASN A 74 -13.42 16.49 3.07
C ASN A 74 -12.77 17.81 3.55
N PRO A 75 -11.55 17.73 4.08
CA PRO A 75 -10.83 18.89 4.60
C PRO A 75 -10.42 19.87 3.49
N ASP A 76 -10.38 21.16 3.83
CA ASP A 76 -9.73 22.17 2.99
C ASP A 76 -8.19 22.01 3.01
N ILE A 77 -7.49 22.56 2.02
CA ILE A 77 -6.03 22.46 1.89
C ILE A 77 -5.30 22.99 3.12
N SER A 78 -5.82 24.03 3.75
CA SER A 78 -5.29 24.58 5.00
C SER A 78 -5.34 23.56 6.13
N GLN A 79 -6.47 22.86 6.27
CA GLN A 79 -6.71 21.83 7.28
C GLN A 79 -5.85 20.59 7.05
N VAL A 80 -5.67 20.19 5.78
CA VAL A 80 -4.71 19.14 5.39
C VAL A 80 -3.31 19.52 5.84
N GLY A 81 -2.87 20.76 5.59
CA GLY A 81 -1.57 21.26 6.01
C GLY A 81 -1.35 21.19 7.53
N TYR A 82 -2.36 21.57 8.32
CA TYR A 82 -2.30 21.43 9.78
C TYR A 82 -2.27 19.97 10.23
N GLY A 83 -3.07 19.10 9.60
CA GLY A 83 -3.10 17.66 9.91
C GLY A 83 -1.79 16.95 9.60
N ILE A 84 -1.14 17.27 8.48
CA ILE A 84 0.19 16.73 8.13
C ILE A 84 1.23 17.16 9.15
N ASN A 85 1.25 18.44 9.53
CA ASN A 85 2.16 18.95 10.55
C ASN A 85 1.94 18.27 11.90
N ALA A 86 0.69 18.01 12.30
CA ALA A 86 0.37 17.29 13.53
C ALA A 86 0.85 15.83 13.48
N LEU A 87 0.61 15.12 12.38
CA LEU A 87 1.08 13.73 12.17
C LEU A 87 2.61 13.65 12.20
N SER A 88 3.30 14.57 11.53
CA SER A 88 4.76 14.64 11.50
C SER A 88 5.35 14.89 12.90
N LYS A 89 4.81 15.89 13.62
CA LYS A 89 5.22 16.18 15.01
C LYS A 89 5.00 14.99 15.94
N ARG A 90 3.89 14.25 15.81
CA ARG A 90 3.66 13.03 16.59
C ARG A 90 4.70 11.95 16.34
N ARG A 91 5.07 11.70 15.07
CA ARG A 91 6.13 10.72 14.72
C ARG A 91 7.50 11.13 15.24
N ILE A 92 7.81 12.42 15.25
CA ILE A 92 9.06 12.96 15.80
C ILE A 92 9.05 12.83 17.33
N ILE A 93 7.97 13.25 17.98
CA ILE A 93 7.82 13.14 19.44
C ILE A 93 7.83 11.68 19.90
N SER A 94 7.23 10.74 19.16
CA SER A 94 7.31 9.31 19.48
C SER A 94 8.72 8.75 19.36
N LYS A 95 9.58 9.30 18.49
CA LYS A 95 11.00 8.94 18.39
C LYS A 95 11.84 9.54 19.53
N ILE A 96 11.46 10.71 20.03
CA ILE A 96 12.16 11.41 21.12
C ILE A 96 11.76 10.86 22.50
N LYS A 97 10.55 10.31 22.66
CA LYS A 97 10.05 9.75 23.93
C LYS A 97 10.64 8.37 24.24
N GLY A 98 11.93 8.35 24.54
CA GLY A 98 12.60 7.33 25.36
C GLY A 98 12.66 7.70 26.85
N GLY A 99 11.75 8.56 27.33
CA GLY A 99 11.77 9.08 28.71
C GLY A 99 10.40 9.05 29.39
N ASN A 100 10.33 8.30 30.49
CA ASN A 100 9.44 8.28 31.68
C ASN A 100 7.96 8.72 31.63
N THR A 101 7.37 9.09 30.50
CA THR A 101 5.91 9.32 30.37
C THR A 101 5.29 8.24 29.52
N THR A 102 5.17 7.06 30.12
CA THR A 102 4.30 5.96 29.68
C THR A 102 2.85 6.40 29.65
N GLY A 103 2.45 7.00 28.53
CA GLY A 103 1.06 7.08 28.09
C GLY A 103 0.89 6.17 26.89
N SER A 104 0.69 4.87 27.16
CA SER A 104 0.13 3.85 26.27
C SER A 104 0.50 3.99 24.79
N HIS A 105 1.60 3.36 24.37
CA HIS A 105 1.75 2.56 23.13
C HIS A 105 3.05 1.79 23.36
N GLY A 106 2.91 0.61 23.95
CA GLY A 106 3.99 -0.16 24.54
C GLY A 106 5.14 -0.45 23.58
N ALA A 107 6.30 -0.73 24.15
CA ALA A 107 7.55 -1.13 23.52
C ALA A 107 7.47 -2.42 22.67
N ILE A 108 6.27 -2.88 22.32
CA ILE A 108 5.99 -4.07 21.54
C ILE A 108 4.98 -3.64 20.46
N ASN A 109 5.49 -3.30 19.28
CA ASN A 109 4.66 -3.16 18.11
C ASN A 109 4.84 -4.42 17.23
N ALA A 110 3.80 -4.80 16.49
CA ALA A 110 3.82 -5.99 15.61
C ALA A 110 4.93 -5.93 14.54
N TRP A 111 5.53 -4.76 14.35
CA TRP A 111 6.62 -4.49 13.41
C TRP A 111 8.02 -4.75 14.00
N THR A 112 8.17 -4.80 15.33
CA THR A 112 9.47 -5.03 16.01
C THR A 112 9.59 -6.41 16.65
N LYS A 113 8.46 -7.09 16.91
CA LYS A 113 8.46 -8.46 17.45
C LYS A 113 7.83 -9.42 16.45
N VAL A 114 8.66 -10.09 15.66
CA VAL A 114 8.25 -11.28 14.88
C VAL A 114 7.93 -12.36 15.91
N CYS A 115 6.65 -12.70 16.05
CA CYS A 115 6.20 -13.76 16.93
C CYS A 115 6.35 -15.10 16.20
N ASN A 116 7.29 -15.93 16.65
CA ASN A 116 7.44 -17.31 16.13
C ASN A 116 6.52 -18.31 16.82
N ASP A 117 5.60 -17.83 17.68
CA ASP A 117 4.68 -18.72 18.37
C ASP A 117 3.72 -19.37 17.36
N PRO A 118 3.54 -20.70 17.41
CA PRO A 118 2.67 -21.39 16.48
C PRO A 118 1.23 -20.89 16.64
N LEU A 119 0.62 -20.48 15.52
CA LEU A 119 -0.77 -20.02 15.49
C LEU A 119 -1.70 -21.10 16.05
N GLY A 120 -2.60 -20.69 16.94
CA GLY A 120 -3.57 -21.58 17.57
C GLY A 120 -4.39 -22.33 16.52
N LYS A 121 -4.31 -23.67 16.53
CA LYS A 121 -5.05 -24.52 15.59
C LYS A 121 -6.55 -24.35 15.80
N ARG A 122 -7.28 -24.10 14.71
CA ARG A 122 -8.75 -23.98 14.72
C ARG A 122 -9.38 -25.25 15.28
N LYS A 123 -10.08 -25.15 16.41
CA LYS A 123 -10.83 -26.29 16.95
C LYS A 123 -11.91 -26.70 15.95
N LYS A 124 -11.93 -27.99 15.62
CA LYS A 124 -12.96 -28.61 14.77
C LYS A 124 -14.28 -28.52 15.55
N LYS A 125 -15.30 -27.89 14.98
CA LYS A 125 -16.63 -27.89 15.59
C LYS A 125 -17.16 -29.32 15.57
N THR A 126 -17.41 -29.87 16.75
CA THR A 126 -18.21 -31.09 16.93
C THR A 126 -19.67 -30.80 16.66
#